data_AF-T1DRX7-F1
#
_entry.id   AF-T1DRX7-F1
#
_cell.length_a   1.000
_cell.length_b   1.000
_cell.length_c   1.000
_cell.angle_alpha   90.00
_cell.angle_beta   90.00
_cell.angle_gamma   90.00
#
_symmetry.space_group_name_H-M   'P 1'
#
loop_
_entity.id
_entity.type
_entity.pdbx_description
1 polymer ?
#
loop_
_entity_poly.entity_id
_entity_poly.type
_entity_poly.pdbx_seq_one_letter_code
_entity_poly.pdbx_strand_id
1 'polypeptide(L)'
;ASSLEITNLRVPTSYTIARSEKDNGPLILGCEYDIDEKESQGFVLKWKHNDLQFYQWIPSRNPVVFSSFRGHLDLDYSESEERLHKYSALKFISPMANHTGTYTCQVSTFQQVATKAAHMQIIVPETDFSLGYQRETNGSTLVFCNVGEIYPLPDLSLIIDEEKVTDVVVSEQVQDFTGYYNVSVQHILADQNKDMQIDCEVSIPSTDYKLRTSMPYLGAAMRPESTLQVFLCTLVAALVARMVCSF
;
A
#
# COMPACT_ATOMS: atom_id res chain seq x y z
N ALA A 1 21.45 27.24 -29.84
CA ALA A 1 19.98 27.27 -29.86
C ALA A 1 19.53 26.33 -28.76
N SER A 2 18.81 26.84 -27.75
CA SER A 2 18.27 25.98 -26.68
C SER A 2 16.90 25.51 -27.17
N SER A 3 16.79 24.24 -27.55
CA SER A 3 15.51 23.64 -27.93
C SER A 3 14.66 23.38 -26.70
N LEU A 4 13.33 23.49 -26.84
CA LEU A 4 12.38 23.07 -25.82
C LEU A 4 12.64 21.63 -25.38
N GLU A 5 12.90 21.42 -24.10
CA GLU A 5 13.12 20.10 -23.51
C GLU A 5 12.48 20.00 -22.13
N ILE A 6 11.82 18.89 -21.82
CA ILE A 6 11.36 18.60 -20.45
C ILE A 6 12.54 17.96 -19.71
N THR A 7 13.16 18.68 -18.80
CA THR A 7 14.35 18.24 -18.06
C THR A 7 13.98 17.20 -17.01
N ASN A 8 12.88 17.41 -16.28
CA ASN A 8 12.45 16.54 -15.19
C ASN A 8 10.92 16.42 -15.10
N LEU A 9 10.44 15.19 -14.88
CA LEU A 9 9.03 14.89 -14.69
C LEU A 9 8.88 14.23 -13.31
N ARG A 10 8.27 14.95 -12.37
CA ARG A 10 7.95 14.46 -11.03
C ARG A 10 6.57 13.82 -11.05
N VAL A 11 6.53 12.50 -11.14
CA VAL A 11 5.32 11.69 -10.94
C VAL A 11 5.76 10.51 -10.07
N PRO A 12 5.20 10.34 -8.85
CA PRO A 12 5.58 9.23 -8.00
C PRO A 12 5.10 7.91 -8.61
N THR A 13 5.87 6.83 -8.41
CA THR A 13 5.48 5.48 -8.88
C THR A 13 4.21 5.00 -8.20
N SER A 14 4.02 5.37 -6.93
CA SER A 14 2.84 5.06 -6.13
C SER A 14 2.47 6.22 -5.21
N TYR A 15 1.19 6.30 -4.85
CA TYR A 15 0.71 7.23 -3.83
C TYR A 15 -0.40 6.59 -3.00
N THR A 16 -0.21 6.51 -1.69
CA THR A 16 -1.18 5.96 -0.74
C THR A 16 -2.12 7.05 -0.24
N ILE A 17 -3.42 6.87 -0.47
CA ILE A 17 -4.46 7.74 0.07
C ILE A 17 -4.58 7.43 1.57
N ALA A 18 -4.17 8.35 2.42
CA ALA A 18 -4.44 8.26 3.84
C ALA A 18 -5.95 8.36 4.07
N ARG A 19 -6.48 7.48 4.93
CA ARG A 19 -7.89 7.48 5.34
C ARG A 19 -8.26 8.71 6.17
N SER A 20 -7.27 9.41 6.72
CA SER A 20 -7.40 10.67 7.46
C SER A 20 -6.77 11.81 6.66
N GLU A 21 -7.53 12.88 6.43
CA GLU A 21 -7.05 14.07 5.71
C GLU A 21 -5.83 14.73 6.39
N LYS A 22 -5.65 14.52 7.70
CA LYS A 22 -4.52 15.07 8.46
C LYS A 22 -3.19 14.39 8.17
N ASP A 23 -3.23 13.17 7.63
CA ASP A 23 -2.07 12.32 7.39
C ASP A 23 -1.71 12.24 5.90
N ASN A 24 -2.46 12.92 5.03
CA ASN A 24 -2.16 13.00 3.61
C ASN A 24 -1.06 14.03 3.34
N GLY A 25 0.14 13.55 3.03
CA GLY A 25 1.12 14.37 2.31
C GLY A 25 0.55 14.79 0.96
N PRO A 26 0.78 16.03 0.48
CA PRO A 26 0.16 16.51 -0.76
C PRO A 26 0.68 15.70 -1.96
N LEU A 27 -0.23 15.19 -2.79
CA LEU A 27 0.14 14.61 -4.09
C LEU A 27 0.40 15.76 -5.07
N ILE A 28 1.67 15.96 -5.40
CA ILE A 28 2.12 16.99 -6.35
C ILE A 28 2.82 16.32 -7.52
N LEU A 29 2.36 16.62 -8.74
CA LEU A 29 3.05 16.27 -9.97
C LEU A 29 3.77 17.51 -10.51
N GLY A 30 5.01 17.37 -10.97
CA GLY A 30 5.83 18.48 -11.46
C GLY A 30 6.30 18.22 -12.88
N CYS A 31 6.34 19.27 -13.70
CA CYS A 31 6.93 19.23 -15.03
C CYS A 31 7.89 20.40 -15.20
N GLU A 32 9.18 20.09 -15.17
CA GLU A 32 10.28 21.03 -15.33
C GLU A 32 10.80 20.93 -16.76
N TYR A 33 10.99 22.08 -17.40
CA TYR A 33 11.42 22.17 -18.78
C TYR A 33 12.27 23.41 -18.99
N ASP A 34 13.14 23.35 -19.99
CA ASP A 34 13.92 24.48 -20.47
C ASP A 34 13.32 24.99 -21.78
N ILE A 35 13.13 26.30 -21.88
CA ILE A 35 12.59 26.96 -23.06
C ILE A 35 13.22 28.35 -23.22
N ASP A 36 13.65 28.69 -24.43
CA ASP A 36 14.05 30.06 -24.75
C ASP A 36 12.80 30.94 -24.86
N GLU A 37 12.74 32.04 -24.11
CA GLU A 37 11.63 32.97 -24.16
C GLU A 37 11.34 33.48 -25.59
N LYS A 38 12.37 33.61 -26.44
CA LYS A 38 12.23 34.04 -27.84
C LYS A 38 11.50 33.01 -28.70
N GLU A 39 11.58 31.74 -28.32
CA GLU A 39 10.91 30.61 -28.99
C GLU A 39 9.58 30.23 -28.31
N SER A 40 9.15 30.99 -27.29
CA SER A 40 7.93 30.70 -26.51
C SER A 40 6.60 31.12 -27.18
N GLN A 41 6.64 31.58 -28.43
CA GLN A 41 5.41 31.92 -29.16
C GLN A 41 4.51 30.68 -29.32
N GLY A 42 3.23 30.86 -29.00
CA GLY A 42 2.27 29.75 -29.04
C GLY A 42 2.41 28.78 -27.88
N PHE A 43 3.07 29.17 -26.79
CA PHE A 43 3.23 28.32 -25.61
C PHE A 43 1.89 27.76 -25.11
N VAL A 44 1.84 26.44 -24.93
CA VAL A 44 0.77 25.71 -24.26
C VAL A 44 1.37 24.57 -23.45
N LEU A 45 1.01 24.50 -22.16
CA LEU A 45 1.27 23.35 -21.31
C LEU A 45 0.00 22.49 -21.23
N LYS A 46 0.18 21.16 -21.29
CA LYS A 46 -0.89 20.18 -21.13
C LYS A 46 -0.45 19.06 -20.21
N TRP A 47 -1.38 18.57 -19.40
CA TRP A 47 -1.27 17.24 -18.81
C TRP A 47 -2.34 16.31 -19.37
N LYS A 48 -1.92 15.07 -19.63
CA LYS A 48 -2.78 13.97 -20.07
C LYS A 48 -2.73 12.84 -19.07
N HIS A 49 -3.85 12.17 -18.87
CA HIS A 49 -4.01 10.95 -18.08
C HIS A 49 -4.50 9.88 -19.04
N ASN A 50 -3.73 8.80 -19.21
CA ASN A 50 -3.98 7.74 -20.19
C ASN A 50 -4.32 8.32 -21.59
N ASP A 51 -3.42 9.20 -22.08
CA ASP A 51 -3.52 9.94 -23.35
C ASP A 51 -4.66 10.96 -23.48
N LEU A 52 -5.58 11.03 -22.51
CA LEU A 52 -6.66 12.00 -22.48
C LEU A 52 -6.22 13.28 -21.77
N GLN A 53 -6.31 14.42 -22.45
CA GLN A 53 -6.01 15.73 -21.87
C GLN A 53 -7.00 16.03 -20.72
N PHE A 54 -6.47 16.28 -19.52
CA PHE A 54 -7.27 16.67 -18.36
C PHE A 54 -6.90 18.05 -17.82
N TYR A 55 -5.76 18.61 -18.24
CA TYR A 55 -5.31 19.94 -17.82
C TYR A 55 -4.66 20.68 -18.98
N GLN A 56 -4.90 21.99 -19.08
CA GLN A 56 -4.21 22.87 -20.01
C GLN A 56 -3.99 24.25 -19.41
N TRP A 57 -2.82 24.82 -19.65
CA TRP A 57 -2.50 26.18 -19.22
C TRP A 57 -1.75 26.98 -20.31
N ILE A 58 -2.06 28.28 -20.35
CA ILE A 58 -1.35 29.31 -21.13
C ILE A 58 -1.13 30.54 -20.24
N PRO A 59 0.01 31.25 -20.33
CA PRO A 59 0.36 32.34 -19.40
C PRO A 59 -0.65 33.48 -19.25
N SER A 60 -1.48 33.73 -20.26
CA SER A 60 -2.46 34.82 -20.25
C SER A 60 -3.79 34.45 -19.59
N ARG A 61 -3.97 33.21 -19.13
CA ARG A 61 -5.23 32.70 -18.57
C ARG A 61 -4.97 31.79 -17.37
N ASN A 62 -5.99 31.65 -16.53
CA ASN A 62 -5.99 30.62 -15.50
C ASN A 62 -6.00 29.23 -16.15
N PRO A 63 -5.42 28.22 -15.47
CA PRO A 63 -5.49 26.84 -15.93
C PRO A 63 -6.93 26.34 -16.14
N VAL A 64 -7.10 25.44 -17.10
CA VAL A 64 -8.38 24.80 -17.41
C VAL A 64 -8.28 23.31 -17.15
N VAL A 65 -9.24 22.78 -16.40
CA VAL A 65 -9.37 21.35 -16.10
C VAL A 65 -10.55 20.74 -16.84
N PHE A 66 -10.30 19.57 -17.43
CA PHE A 66 -11.25 18.76 -18.17
C PHE A 66 -11.51 17.45 -17.43
N SER A 67 -12.42 16.64 -17.99
CA SER A 67 -12.68 15.26 -17.56
C SER A 67 -12.99 15.10 -16.06
N SER A 68 -12.69 13.93 -15.50
CA SER A 68 -12.96 13.53 -14.11
C SER A 68 -12.07 14.24 -13.08
N PHE A 69 -11.12 15.08 -13.50
CA PHE A 69 -10.19 15.77 -12.61
C PHE A 69 -10.72 17.12 -12.10
N ARG A 70 -11.89 17.58 -12.58
CA ARG A 70 -12.51 18.82 -12.11
C ARG A 70 -12.86 18.73 -10.62
N GLY A 71 -12.42 19.72 -9.85
CA GLY A 71 -12.61 19.72 -8.39
C GLY A 71 -11.62 18.83 -7.63
N HIS A 72 -10.64 18.23 -8.31
CA HIS A 72 -9.60 17.41 -7.68
C HIS A 72 -8.20 18.05 -7.72
N LEU A 73 -8.08 19.25 -8.30
CA LEU A 73 -6.83 20.01 -8.41
C LEU A 73 -6.95 21.40 -7.78
N ASP A 74 -5.89 21.83 -7.12
CA ASP A 74 -5.68 23.20 -6.66
C ASP A 74 -5.17 24.05 -7.85
N LEU A 75 -6.02 24.92 -8.39
CA LEU A 75 -5.69 25.74 -9.57
C LEU A 75 -4.91 27.01 -9.25
N ASP A 76 -4.82 27.35 -7.97
CA ASP A 76 -4.05 28.49 -7.49
C ASP A 76 -2.63 28.08 -7.07
N TYR A 77 -2.37 26.77 -7.01
CA TYR A 77 -1.06 26.23 -6.69
C TYR A 77 -0.01 26.57 -7.75
N SER A 78 1.14 27.04 -7.27
CA SER A 78 2.32 27.34 -8.08
C SER A 78 3.58 27.04 -7.27
N GLU A 79 4.60 26.49 -7.93
CA GLU A 79 5.95 26.33 -7.40
C GLU A 79 6.93 27.38 -7.94
N SER A 80 6.50 28.23 -8.89
CA SER A 80 7.36 29.21 -9.55
C SER A 80 6.61 30.51 -9.86
N GLU A 81 7.28 31.65 -9.77
CA GLU A 81 6.71 32.93 -10.21
C GLU A 81 7.12 33.29 -11.65
N GLU A 82 7.90 32.43 -12.31
CA GLU A 82 8.32 32.66 -13.69
C GLU A 82 7.16 32.50 -14.66
N ARG A 83 7.06 33.45 -15.61
CA ARG A 83 5.92 33.58 -16.52
C ARG A 83 5.55 32.29 -17.25
N LEU A 84 6.55 31.51 -17.66
CA LEU A 84 6.35 30.28 -18.41
C LEU A 84 6.27 29.04 -17.52
N HIS A 85 6.54 29.11 -16.21
CA HIS A 85 6.57 27.95 -15.32
C HIS A 85 5.52 27.98 -14.22
N LYS A 86 4.83 29.11 -14.02
CA LYS A 86 3.92 29.34 -12.88
C LYS A 86 2.97 28.18 -12.57
N TYR A 87 2.25 27.68 -13.57
CA TYR A 87 1.28 26.60 -13.38
C TYR A 87 1.75 25.29 -14.04
N SER A 88 3.05 24.98 -13.95
CA SER A 88 3.61 23.75 -14.51
C SER A 88 3.33 22.50 -13.66
N ALA A 89 3.19 22.70 -12.36
CA ALA A 89 2.91 21.66 -11.38
C ALA A 89 1.40 21.51 -11.10
N LEU A 90 1.00 20.30 -10.74
CA LEU A 90 -0.35 19.94 -10.36
C LEU A 90 -0.37 19.52 -8.91
N LYS A 91 -1.16 20.19 -8.07
CA LYS A 91 -1.43 19.74 -6.71
C LYS A 91 -2.83 19.15 -6.62
N PHE A 92 -2.92 17.90 -6.22
CA PHE A 92 -4.18 17.22 -5.99
C PHE A 92 -4.73 17.56 -4.61
N ILE A 93 -6.03 17.87 -4.55
CA ILE A 93 -6.75 18.13 -3.28
C ILE A 93 -7.56 16.93 -2.80
N SER A 94 -7.97 16.05 -3.73
CA SER A 94 -8.71 14.84 -3.41
C SER A 94 -8.31 13.74 -4.41
N PRO A 95 -7.19 13.05 -4.18
CA PRO A 95 -6.80 11.89 -4.98
C PRO A 95 -7.85 10.75 -4.84
N MET A 96 -8.08 9.99 -5.90
CA MET A 96 -9.03 8.88 -5.96
C MET A 96 -8.39 7.68 -6.64
N ALA A 97 -8.91 6.47 -6.40
CA ALA A 97 -8.39 5.24 -7.00
C ALA A 97 -8.30 5.29 -8.55
N ASN A 98 -9.29 5.91 -9.20
CA ASN A 98 -9.31 6.07 -10.66
C ASN A 98 -8.28 7.08 -11.21
N HIS A 99 -7.51 7.76 -10.36
CA HIS A 99 -6.35 8.55 -10.77
C HIS A 99 -5.12 7.67 -11.07
N THR A 100 -5.15 6.36 -10.78
CA THR A 100 -4.12 5.44 -11.30
C THR A 100 -3.99 5.55 -12.81
N GLY A 101 -2.77 5.62 -13.33
CA GLY A 101 -2.53 5.63 -14.77
C GLY A 101 -1.26 6.34 -15.18
N THR A 102 -1.13 6.54 -16.49
CA THR A 102 0.02 7.20 -17.10
C THR A 102 -0.24 8.69 -17.23
N TYR A 103 0.60 9.48 -16.57
CA TYR A 103 0.59 10.93 -16.63
C TYR A 103 1.63 11.42 -17.63
N THR A 104 1.18 12.21 -18.61
CA THR A 104 2.05 12.80 -19.62
C THR A 104 2.01 14.31 -19.51
N CYS A 105 3.18 14.93 -19.28
CA CYS A 105 3.36 16.36 -19.48
C CYS A 105 3.72 16.61 -20.94
N GLN A 106 3.03 17.56 -21.58
CA GLN A 106 3.32 18.04 -22.92
C GLN A 106 3.47 19.55 -22.90
N VAL A 107 4.63 20.05 -23.31
CA VAL A 107 4.90 21.47 -23.55
C VAL A 107 4.95 21.69 -25.05
N SER A 108 4.29 22.72 -25.55
CA SER A 108 4.22 23.00 -26.99
C SER A 108 4.39 24.48 -27.25
N THR A 109 5.08 24.83 -28.32
CA THR A 109 5.14 26.15 -28.94
C THR A 109 4.65 26.03 -30.38
N PHE A 110 4.70 27.11 -31.17
CA PHE A 110 4.40 26.99 -32.61
C PHE A 110 5.41 26.14 -33.37
N GLN A 111 6.64 26.02 -32.87
CA GLN A 111 7.75 25.36 -33.58
C GLN A 111 8.09 23.99 -33.00
N GLN A 112 7.87 23.77 -31.70
CA GLN A 112 8.38 22.60 -30.98
C GLN A 112 7.33 22.00 -30.05
N VAL A 113 7.46 20.69 -29.80
CA VAL A 113 6.68 19.96 -28.82
C VAL A 113 7.62 19.03 -28.06
N ALA A 114 7.56 19.08 -26.74
CA ALA A 114 8.26 18.15 -25.86
C ALA A 114 7.25 17.40 -24.99
N THR A 115 7.49 16.11 -24.77
CA THR A 115 6.63 15.23 -23.97
C THR A 115 7.45 14.31 -23.10
N LYS A 116 7.04 14.13 -21.84
CA LYS A 116 7.52 13.05 -20.96
C LYS A 116 6.32 12.43 -20.26
N ALA A 117 6.40 11.12 -20.01
CA ALA A 117 5.34 10.36 -19.36
C ALA A 117 5.90 9.46 -18.25
N ALA A 118 5.09 9.25 -17.22
CA ALA A 118 5.38 8.35 -16.12
C ALA A 118 4.06 7.76 -15.57
N HIS A 119 4.13 6.54 -15.06
CA HIS A 119 2.99 5.84 -14.49
C HIS A 119 2.93 6.06 -12.98
N MET A 120 1.72 6.25 -12.44
CA MET A 120 1.45 6.34 -11.01
C MET A 120 0.35 5.36 -10.62
N GLN A 121 0.61 4.56 -9.57
CA GLN A 121 -0.36 3.69 -8.92
C GLN A 121 -0.93 4.35 -7.66
N ILE A 122 -2.23 4.61 -7.62
CA ILE A 122 -2.92 4.99 -6.40
C ILE A 122 -3.16 3.74 -5.55
N ILE A 123 -2.88 3.85 -4.26
CA ILE A 123 -3.16 2.83 -3.26
C ILE A 123 -4.25 3.34 -2.33
N VAL A 124 -5.34 2.58 -2.21
CA VAL A 124 -6.30 2.72 -1.11
C VAL A 124 -5.96 1.63 -0.11
N PRO A 125 -5.45 1.97 1.08
CA PRO A 125 -5.09 0.97 2.09
C PRO A 125 -6.35 0.25 2.56
N GLU A 126 -6.20 -0.96 3.08
CA GLU A 126 -7.23 -1.80 3.66
C GLU A 126 -8.02 -1.15 4.80
N THR A 127 -9.28 -1.55 5.00
CA THR A 127 -10.06 -1.24 6.22
C THR A 127 -9.89 -2.28 7.31
N ASP A 128 -9.66 -3.52 6.90
CA ASP A 128 -9.57 -4.67 7.78
C ASP A 128 -8.43 -5.57 7.30
N PHE A 129 -7.68 -6.05 8.28
CA PHE A 129 -6.63 -7.03 8.10
C PHE A 129 -6.68 -8.00 9.27
N SER A 130 -7.11 -9.23 9.00
CA SER A 130 -7.31 -10.25 10.02
C SER A 130 -6.59 -11.55 9.66
N LEU A 131 -5.89 -12.11 10.64
CA LEU A 131 -5.29 -13.44 10.59
C LEU A 131 -5.89 -14.24 11.75
N GLY A 132 -6.37 -15.44 11.46
CA GLY A 132 -7.04 -16.28 12.44
C GLY A 132 -7.08 -17.74 12.03
N TYR A 133 -7.59 -18.57 12.93
CA TYR A 133 -7.83 -19.98 12.66
C TYR A 133 -9.15 -20.45 13.27
N GLN A 134 -9.73 -21.48 12.66
CA GLN A 134 -10.96 -22.13 13.10
C GLN A 134 -10.73 -23.65 13.15
N ARG A 135 -11.12 -24.29 14.25
CA ARG A 135 -11.15 -25.75 14.34
C ARG A 135 -12.49 -26.24 13.81
N GLU A 136 -12.44 -27.02 12.74
CA GLU A 136 -13.60 -27.60 12.10
C GLU A 136 -14.09 -28.85 12.82
N THR A 137 -15.36 -29.18 12.62
CA THR A 137 -16.00 -30.35 13.25
C THR A 137 -15.38 -31.68 12.83
N ASN A 138 -14.76 -31.74 11.64
CA ASN A 138 -14.00 -32.88 11.14
C ASN A 138 -12.61 -33.03 11.80
N GLY A 139 -12.25 -32.15 12.74
CA GLY A 139 -10.95 -32.14 13.41
C GLY A 139 -9.82 -31.50 12.59
N SER A 140 -10.13 -30.85 11.46
CA SER A 140 -9.17 -30.03 10.71
C SER A 140 -9.06 -28.62 11.33
N THR A 141 -7.90 -27.97 11.19
CA THR A 141 -7.74 -26.55 11.57
C THR A 141 -7.56 -25.73 10.30
N LEU A 142 -8.52 -24.85 10.02
CA LEU A 142 -8.50 -23.89 8.92
C LEU A 142 -7.84 -22.60 9.38
N VAL A 143 -6.74 -22.20 8.77
CA VAL A 143 -6.12 -20.89 8.92
C VAL A 143 -6.62 -20.00 7.81
N PHE A 144 -6.93 -18.75 8.14
CA PHE A 144 -7.39 -17.76 7.18
C PHE A 144 -6.71 -16.42 7.40
N CYS A 145 -6.48 -15.70 6.32
CA CYS A 145 -6.07 -14.31 6.32
C CYS A 145 -7.00 -13.52 5.40
N ASN A 146 -7.64 -12.48 5.91
CA ASN A 146 -8.58 -11.64 5.18
C ASN A 146 -8.09 -10.21 5.16
N VAL A 147 -8.19 -9.57 3.99
CA VAL A 147 -7.88 -8.16 3.76
C VAL A 147 -9.05 -7.55 2.99
N GLY A 148 -9.64 -6.49 3.53
CA GLY A 148 -10.85 -5.88 2.97
C GLY A 148 -10.66 -4.42 2.55
N GLU A 149 -11.46 -4.02 1.56
CA GLU A 149 -11.55 -2.67 1.00
C GLU A 149 -10.22 -2.03 0.58
N ILE A 150 -9.35 -2.82 -0.05
CA ILE A 150 -8.03 -2.41 -0.53
C ILE A 150 -8.02 -2.21 -2.05
N TYR A 151 -7.21 -1.28 -2.56
CA TYR A 151 -6.99 -1.10 -4.00
C TYR A 151 -5.54 -0.74 -4.29
N PRO A 152 -4.92 -1.26 -5.37
CA PRO A 152 -5.44 -2.24 -6.33
C PRO A 152 -5.49 -3.65 -5.72
N LEU A 153 -5.68 -4.69 -6.54
CA LEU A 153 -5.65 -6.10 -6.10
C LEU A 153 -4.29 -6.40 -5.42
N PRO A 154 -4.27 -6.81 -4.14
CA PRO A 154 -3.04 -7.16 -3.43
C PRO A 154 -2.65 -8.63 -3.63
N ASP A 155 -1.37 -8.91 -3.42
CA ASP A 155 -0.84 -10.27 -3.23
C ASP A 155 -0.84 -10.63 -1.74
N LEU A 156 -1.45 -11.76 -1.38
CA LEU A 156 -1.45 -12.31 -0.02
C LEU A 156 -0.55 -13.54 0.05
N SER A 157 0.24 -13.66 1.12
CA SER A 157 1.07 -14.83 1.40
C SER A 157 0.89 -15.30 2.83
N LEU A 158 0.51 -16.56 3.00
CA LEU A 158 0.59 -17.25 4.30
C LEU A 158 1.98 -17.86 4.45
N ILE A 159 2.58 -17.67 5.63
CA ILE A 159 3.89 -18.20 5.99
C ILE A 159 3.75 -18.91 7.34
N ILE A 160 4.26 -20.13 7.44
CA ILE A 160 4.20 -20.95 8.66
C ILE A 160 5.63 -21.37 9.00
N ASP A 161 6.10 -21.07 10.21
CA ASP A 161 7.47 -21.35 10.66
C ASP A 161 8.54 -20.90 9.64
N GLU A 162 8.38 -19.68 9.11
CA GLU A 162 9.25 -19.07 8.07
C GLU A 162 9.15 -19.70 6.66
N GLU A 163 8.31 -20.71 6.46
CA GLU A 163 8.07 -21.33 5.15
C GLU A 163 6.79 -20.81 4.49
N LYS A 164 6.89 -20.36 3.24
CA LYS A 164 5.73 -19.89 2.47
C LYS A 164 4.83 -21.07 2.08
N VAL A 165 3.55 -20.98 2.46
CA VAL A 165 2.52 -21.96 2.10
C VAL A 165 2.16 -21.80 0.62
N THR A 166 2.08 -22.91 -0.12
CA THR A 166 1.83 -22.91 -1.57
C THR A 166 0.44 -23.44 -1.94
N ASP A 167 -0.12 -24.33 -1.12
CA ASP A 167 -1.44 -24.93 -1.25
C ASP A 167 -2.50 -24.11 -0.49
N VAL A 168 -2.67 -22.87 -0.93
CA VAL A 168 -3.70 -21.96 -0.40
C VAL A 168 -4.91 -21.90 -1.33
N VAL A 169 -6.10 -21.76 -0.73
CA VAL A 169 -7.32 -21.40 -1.44
C VAL A 169 -7.46 -19.88 -1.39
N VAL A 170 -7.48 -19.23 -2.56
CA VAL A 170 -7.63 -17.78 -2.69
C VAL A 170 -9.07 -17.46 -3.09
N SER A 171 -9.66 -16.49 -2.41
CA SER A 171 -10.95 -15.90 -2.75
C SER A 171 -10.76 -14.40 -2.94
N GLU A 172 -11.12 -13.90 -4.12
CA GLU A 172 -11.05 -12.49 -4.50
C GLU A 172 -12.45 -12.00 -4.86
N GLN A 173 -12.86 -10.87 -4.28
CA GLN A 173 -14.13 -10.22 -4.58
C GLN A 173 -13.91 -8.74 -4.81
N VAL A 174 -14.59 -8.18 -5.81
CA VAL A 174 -14.55 -6.74 -6.12
C VAL A 174 -15.87 -6.12 -5.70
N GLN A 175 -15.83 -5.04 -4.93
CA GLN A 175 -17.03 -4.28 -4.57
C GLN A 175 -17.56 -3.50 -5.78
N ASP A 176 -18.83 -3.69 -6.14
CA ASP A 176 -19.44 -3.10 -7.33
C ASP A 176 -19.37 -1.56 -7.38
N PHE A 177 -19.53 -0.89 -6.23
CA PHE A 177 -19.62 0.58 -6.16
C PHE A 177 -18.25 1.28 -6.09
N THR A 178 -17.29 0.70 -5.37
CA THR A 178 -15.98 1.33 -5.12
C THR A 178 -14.89 0.78 -6.03
N GLY A 179 -15.04 -0.46 -6.52
CA GLY A 179 -13.99 -1.20 -7.22
C GLY A 179 -12.88 -1.71 -6.30
N TYR A 180 -13.08 -1.67 -4.98
CA TYR A 180 -12.08 -2.15 -4.01
C TYR A 180 -12.17 -3.67 -3.84
N TYR A 181 -11.05 -4.28 -3.50
CA TYR A 181 -10.89 -5.72 -3.37
C TYR A 181 -11.09 -6.16 -1.93
N ASN A 182 -11.76 -7.29 -1.76
CA ASN A 182 -11.71 -8.11 -0.57
C ASN A 182 -11.02 -9.42 -0.96
N VAL A 183 -9.89 -9.72 -0.33
CA VAL A 183 -9.08 -10.90 -0.62
C VAL A 183 -8.94 -11.75 0.64
N SER A 184 -9.17 -13.05 0.49
CA SER A 184 -9.01 -14.05 1.55
C SER A 184 -8.14 -15.17 1.05
N VAL A 185 -7.17 -15.58 1.87
CA VAL A 185 -6.38 -16.80 1.66
C VAL A 185 -6.63 -17.76 2.80
N GLN A 186 -6.86 -19.02 2.47
CA GLN A 186 -7.19 -20.07 3.43
C GLN A 186 -6.31 -21.30 3.22
N HIS A 187 -5.95 -21.95 4.31
CA HIS A 187 -5.12 -23.16 4.30
C HIS A 187 -5.49 -24.09 5.46
N ILE A 188 -5.47 -25.41 5.21
CA ILE A 188 -5.72 -26.41 6.26
C ILE A 188 -4.37 -26.85 6.82
N LEU A 189 -4.16 -26.65 8.13
CA LEU A 189 -2.89 -27.02 8.79
C LEU A 189 -2.63 -28.53 8.72
N ALA A 190 -1.43 -28.89 8.27
CA ALA A 190 -0.98 -30.27 8.17
C ALA A 190 -0.73 -30.92 9.55
N ASP A 191 -0.01 -30.23 10.44
CA ASP A 191 0.27 -30.70 11.81
C ASP A 191 -0.40 -29.81 12.84
N GLN A 192 -1.53 -30.27 13.38
CA GLN A 192 -2.33 -29.53 14.36
C GLN A 192 -1.87 -29.73 15.80
N ASN A 193 -0.87 -30.58 16.03
CA ASN A 193 -0.36 -30.89 17.37
C ASN A 193 0.91 -30.11 17.69
N LYS A 194 1.56 -29.54 16.68
CA LYS A 194 2.78 -28.75 16.82
C LYS A 194 2.44 -27.27 17.03
N ASP A 195 3.19 -26.63 17.94
CA ASP A 195 3.17 -25.17 18.07
C ASP A 195 3.87 -24.53 16.87
N MET A 196 3.25 -23.51 16.28
CA MET A 196 3.75 -22.86 15.06
C MET A 196 3.63 -21.35 15.17
N GLN A 197 4.44 -20.63 14.40
CA GLN A 197 4.20 -19.22 14.12
C GLN A 197 3.58 -19.07 12.74
N ILE A 198 2.44 -18.39 12.66
CA ILE A 198 1.73 -18.14 11.41
C ILE A 198 1.81 -16.65 11.12
N ASP A 199 2.30 -16.30 9.95
CA ASP A 199 2.32 -14.93 9.43
C ASP A 199 1.41 -14.83 8.20
N CYS A 200 0.82 -13.65 8.03
CA CYS A 200 0.23 -13.24 6.77
C CYS A 200 0.90 -11.95 6.31
N GLU A 201 1.37 -11.96 5.07
CA GLU A 201 1.95 -10.80 4.40
C GLU A 201 1.05 -10.35 3.26
N VAL A 202 0.86 -9.03 3.15
CA VAL A 202 0.10 -8.37 2.08
C VAL A 202 1.04 -7.43 1.36
N SER A 203 1.01 -7.43 0.02
CA SER A 203 1.78 -6.47 -0.78
C SER A 203 1.00 -6.02 -2.00
N ILE A 204 1.31 -4.84 -2.51
CA ILE A 204 0.74 -4.35 -3.77
C ILE A 204 1.82 -4.40 -4.86
N PRO A 205 1.59 -5.11 -5.99
CA PRO A 205 2.56 -5.25 -7.06
C PRO A 205 3.10 -3.91 -7.57
N SER A 206 4.41 -3.87 -7.84
CA SER A 206 5.12 -2.68 -8.34
C SER A 206 5.10 -1.47 -7.40
N THR A 207 4.87 -1.69 -6.11
CA THR A 207 4.91 -0.66 -5.07
C THR A 207 5.72 -1.12 -3.86
N ASP A 208 5.99 -0.20 -2.93
CA ASP A 208 6.63 -0.46 -1.65
C ASP A 208 5.64 -0.78 -0.52
N TYR A 209 4.34 -0.78 -0.81
CA TYR A 209 3.30 -1.04 0.18
C TYR A 209 3.32 -2.51 0.63
N LYS A 210 3.52 -2.71 1.93
CA LYS A 210 3.59 -4.01 2.59
C LYS A 210 2.96 -3.96 3.97
N LEU A 211 2.23 -5.01 4.32
CA LEU A 211 1.71 -5.25 5.66
C LEU A 211 2.08 -6.65 6.09
N ARG A 212 2.25 -6.85 7.40
CA ARG A 212 2.47 -8.15 8.00
C ARG A 212 1.75 -8.23 9.33
N THR A 213 1.09 -9.36 9.56
CA THR A 213 0.53 -9.70 10.86
C THR A 213 0.92 -11.13 11.21
N SER A 214 1.01 -11.42 12.51
CA SER A 214 1.56 -12.66 13.03
C SER A 214 0.70 -13.16 14.18
N MET A 215 0.51 -14.48 14.27
CA MET A 215 -0.12 -15.11 15.42
C MET A 215 0.58 -16.42 15.80
N PRO A 216 0.69 -16.72 17.10
CA PRO A 216 1.10 -18.06 17.54
C PRO A 216 -0.07 -19.04 17.39
N TYR A 217 0.21 -20.22 16.88
CA TYR A 217 -0.68 -21.37 16.94
C TYR A 217 -0.19 -22.33 18.02
N LEU A 218 -1.08 -22.66 18.96
CA LEU A 218 -0.81 -23.66 19.99
C LEU A 218 -1.44 -24.98 19.56
N GLY A 219 -0.57 -25.96 19.34
CA GLY A 219 -0.97 -27.29 18.92
C GLY A 219 -1.82 -27.99 19.99
N ALA A 220 -2.70 -28.87 19.55
CA ALA A 220 -3.59 -29.65 20.43
C ALA A 220 -2.87 -30.80 21.16
N ALA A 221 -1.54 -30.89 21.12
CA ALA A 221 -0.79 -31.91 21.82
C ALA A 221 -1.13 -31.91 23.32
N MET A 222 -1.30 -33.11 23.89
CA MET A 222 -1.40 -33.28 25.34
C MET A 222 -0.09 -32.79 25.98
N ARG A 223 -0.12 -31.59 26.57
CA ARG A 223 1.00 -31.07 27.35
C ARG A 223 0.95 -31.76 28.72
N PRO A 224 1.98 -32.52 29.14
CA PRO A 224 2.04 -32.91 30.54
C PRO A 224 2.10 -31.63 31.36
N GLU A 225 1.14 -31.45 32.27
CA GLU A 225 1.25 -30.38 33.26
C GLU A 225 2.57 -30.56 33.99
N SER A 226 3.47 -29.58 33.87
CA SER A 226 4.68 -29.49 34.68
C SER A 226 4.32 -29.08 36.11
N THR A 227 3.42 -29.81 36.75
CA THR A 227 3.13 -29.78 38.19
C THR A 227 3.72 -31.02 38.85
N LEU A 228 4.93 -31.41 38.44
CA LEU A 228 5.66 -32.53 39.05
C LEU A 228 7.11 -32.16 39.38
N GLN A 229 7.30 -31.08 40.15
CA GLN A 229 8.61 -30.84 40.79
C GLN A 229 8.58 -30.09 42.13
N VAL A 230 7.46 -30.08 42.88
CA VAL A 230 7.43 -29.51 44.24
C VAL A 230 7.26 -30.56 45.36
N PHE A 231 6.99 -31.83 45.04
CA PHE A 231 6.75 -32.87 46.07
C PHE A 231 7.95 -33.81 46.35
N LEU A 232 9.18 -33.44 46.01
CA LEU A 232 10.37 -34.22 46.40
C LEU A 232 11.35 -33.52 47.36
N CYS A 233 11.12 -32.26 47.77
CA CYS A 233 11.96 -31.59 48.77
C CYS A 233 11.41 -31.64 50.21
N THR A 234 10.18 -32.09 50.44
CA THR A 234 9.61 -32.19 51.79
C THR A 234 9.93 -33.50 52.52
N LEU A 235 10.39 -34.55 51.83
CA LEU A 235 10.74 -35.83 52.46
C LEU A 235 12.18 -35.89 52.99
N VAL A 236 13.10 -35.06 52.48
CA VAL A 236 14.48 -35.03 53.00
C VAL A 236 14.56 -34.22 54.31
N ALA A 237 13.72 -33.18 54.48
CA ALA A 237 13.68 -32.41 55.73
C ALA A 237 13.12 -33.19 56.93
N ALA A 238 12.19 -34.13 56.70
CA ALA A 238 11.58 -34.92 57.77
C ALA A 238 12.52 -36.02 58.34
N LEU A 239 13.52 -36.46 57.57
CA LEU A 239 14.50 -37.45 58.03
C LEU A 239 15.69 -36.80 58.77
N VAL A 240 16.05 -35.56 58.43
CA VAL A 240 17.12 -34.84 59.15
C VAL A 240 16.64 -34.31 60.51
N ALA A 241 15.37 -33.91 60.64
CA ALA A 241 14.82 -33.43 61.91
C ALA A 241 14.68 -34.51 63.00
N ARG A 242 14.65 -35.80 62.63
CA ARG A 242 14.62 -36.91 63.62
C ARG A 242 15.99 -37.31 64.16
N MET A 243 17.09 -36.86 63.56
CA MET A 243 18.44 -37.23 63.99
C MET A 243 19.09 -36.18 64.92
N VAL A 244 18.51 -34.97 65.05
CA VAL A 244 19.06 -33.87 65.87
C VAL A 244 18.44 -33.80 67.28
N CYS A 245 17.30 -34.46 67.54
CA CYS A 245 16.65 -34.48 68.87
C CYS A 245 16.95 -35.73 69.71
N SER A 246 18.09 -36.39 69.50
CA SER A 246 18.55 -37.48 70.38
C SER A 246 19.98 -37.20 70.85
N PHE A 247 20.12 -36.19 71.69
CA PHE A 247 21.16 -36.02 72.71
C PHE A 247 20.57 -35.25 73.88
#